data_AF-A0A4D6HTV4-F1
#
_entry.id   AF-A0A4D6HTV4-F1
#
_cell.length_a   1.000
_cell.length_b   1.000
_cell.length_c   1.000
_cell.angle_alpha   90.00
_cell.angle_beta   90.00
_cell.angle_gamma   90.00
#
_symmetry.space_group_name_H-M   'P 1'
#
loop_
_entity.id
_entity.type
_entity.pdbx_description
1 polymer ?
#
loop_
_entity_poly.entity_id
_entity_poly.type
_entity_poly.pdbx_seq_one_letter_code
_entity_poly.pdbx_strand_id
1 'polypeptide(L)'
;MFRLFSNADPIDFALDIVEMGENAIAKRGKLPGVMDIYRTPDGEHCVTLTDHEPPADRKPLLEPLIRDGEIVRDFDLEDAATRANTDAETVGFVHPSEKPTR
;
A
#
# COMPACT_ATOMS: atom_id res chain seq x y z
N MET A 1 6.99 4.50 28.48
CA MET A 1 7.58 5.67 27.80
C MET A 1 6.58 6.11 26.74
N PHE A 2 5.95 7.27 26.90
CA PHE A 2 5.03 7.80 25.90
C PHE A 2 5.85 8.19 24.66
N ARG A 3 5.54 7.58 23.52
CA ARG A 3 6.17 7.95 22.25
C ARG A 3 5.28 8.99 21.58
N LEU A 4 5.81 10.18 21.38
CA LEU A 4 5.13 11.23 20.63
C LEU A 4 5.06 10.82 19.15
N PHE A 5 3.97 11.17 18.45
CA PHE A 5 3.81 10.90 17.02
C PHE A 5 4.98 11.47 16.20
N SER A 6 5.52 12.62 16.63
CA SER A 6 6.68 13.27 16.01
C SER A 6 8.00 12.49 16.14
N ASN A 7 8.08 11.47 16.99
CA ASN A 7 9.26 10.63 17.22
C ASN A 7 8.95 9.14 17.01
N ALA A 8 7.96 8.82 16.18
CA ALA A 8 7.71 7.45 15.73
C ALA A 8 8.96 6.88 15.03
N ASP A 9 9.19 5.55 15.14
CA ASP A 9 10.25 4.91 14.36
C ASP A 9 9.93 5.07 12.86
N PRO A 10 10.91 5.42 12.02
CA PRO A 10 10.70 5.41 10.58
C PRO A 10 10.45 3.99 10.08
N ILE A 11 9.64 3.87 9.03
CA ILE A 11 9.50 2.62 8.28
C ILE A 11 10.70 2.48 7.34
N ASP A 12 11.35 1.32 7.35
CA ASP A 12 12.49 1.01 6.50
C ASP A 12 12.05 0.68 5.06
N PHE A 13 11.86 1.72 4.25
CA PHE A 13 11.50 1.59 2.84
C PHE A 13 12.74 1.39 1.96
N ALA A 14 12.62 0.48 0.98
CA ALA A 14 13.62 0.26 -0.05
C ALA A 14 13.03 0.52 -1.45
N LEU A 15 13.88 1.00 -2.35
CA LEU A 15 13.58 1.14 -3.78
C LEU A 15 14.47 0.18 -4.58
N ASP A 16 13.85 -0.73 -5.30
CA ASP A 16 14.54 -1.75 -6.09
C ASP A 16 13.97 -1.81 -7.51
N ILE A 17 14.85 -2.10 -8.47
CA ILE A 17 14.46 -2.41 -9.85
C ILE A 17 13.87 -3.82 -9.85
N VAL A 18 12.66 -3.96 -10.39
CA VAL A 18 11.93 -5.24 -10.51
C VAL A 18 11.76 -5.70 -11.96
N GLU A 19 12.05 -4.83 -12.92
CA GLU A 19 11.95 -5.11 -14.36
C GLU A 19 13.00 -4.30 -15.13
N MET A 20 13.57 -4.89 -16.17
CA MET A 20 14.49 -4.21 -17.09
C MET A 20 14.16 -4.59 -18.54
N GLY A 21 13.76 -3.59 -19.33
CA GLY A 21 13.12 -3.86 -20.62
C GLY A 21 11.80 -4.58 -20.39
N GLU A 22 11.65 -5.76 -20.98
CA GLU A 22 10.48 -6.63 -20.77
C GLU A 22 10.79 -7.83 -19.84
N ASN A 23 11.97 -7.84 -19.21
CA ASN A 23 12.39 -8.96 -18.37
C ASN A 23 12.14 -8.66 -16.90
N ALA A 24 11.29 -9.48 -16.27
CA ALA A 24 11.11 -9.49 -14.82
C ALA A 24 12.42 -9.94 -14.13
N ILE A 25 13.16 -9.00 -13.53
CA ILE A 25 14.44 -9.26 -12.88
C ILE A 25 14.56 -8.49 -11.56
N ALA A 26 15.18 -9.10 -10.55
CA ALA A 26 15.41 -8.44 -9.27
C ALA A 26 16.69 -8.96 -8.59
N LYS A 27 17.19 -8.20 -7.63
CA LYS A 27 18.31 -8.64 -6.77
C LYS A 27 17.86 -9.79 -5.85
N ARG A 28 18.83 -10.54 -5.32
CA ARG A 28 18.55 -11.59 -4.32
C ARG A 28 17.76 -11.01 -3.13
N GLY A 29 16.64 -11.66 -2.81
CA GLY A 29 15.76 -11.24 -1.71
C GLY A 29 14.69 -10.22 -2.09
N LYS A 30 14.51 -9.94 -3.38
CA LYS A 30 13.47 -9.04 -3.92
C LYS A 30 12.59 -9.79 -4.93
N LEU A 31 11.34 -9.35 -5.06
CA LEU A 31 10.37 -9.93 -5.99
C LEU A 31 10.53 -9.27 -7.38
N PRO A 32 10.75 -10.03 -8.46
CA PRO A 32 10.78 -9.49 -9.82
C PRO A 32 9.37 -9.30 -10.38
N GLY A 33 9.27 -8.48 -11.42
CA GLY A 33 8.03 -8.18 -12.16
C GLY A 33 7.27 -6.96 -11.61
N VAL A 34 6.58 -6.27 -12.50
CA VAL A 34 5.67 -5.18 -12.10
C VAL A 34 4.46 -5.78 -11.41
N MET A 35 4.13 -5.26 -10.22
CA MET A 35 3.05 -5.75 -9.38
C MET A 35 2.01 -4.66 -9.15
N ASP A 36 0.77 -5.10 -8.95
CA ASP A 36 -0.33 -4.29 -8.47
C ASP A 36 -0.87 -4.88 -7.15
N ILE A 37 -1.56 -4.03 -6.39
CA ILE A 37 -2.03 -4.34 -5.04
C ILE A 37 -3.53 -4.12 -4.99
N TYR A 38 -4.25 -5.12 -4.50
CA TYR A 38 -5.70 -5.15 -4.45
C TYR A 38 -6.20 -5.27 -3.03
N ARG A 39 -7.27 -4.53 -2.72
CA ARG A 39 -8.03 -4.64 -1.47
C ARG A 39 -9.08 -5.72 -1.58
N THR A 40 -9.10 -6.63 -0.62
CA THR A 40 -10.19 -7.58 -0.40
C THR A 40 -11.35 -6.93 0.37
N PRO A 41 -12.57 -7.47 0.31
CA PRO A 41 -13.72 -6.91 1.05
C PRO A 41 -13.53 -6.85 2.58
N ASP A 42 -12.73 -7.74 3.15
CA ASP A 42 -12.39 -7.82 4.58
C ASP A 42 -11.15 -6.99 4.95
N GLY A 43 -10.60 -6.22 4.02
CA GLY A 43 -9.52 -5.26 4.28
C GLY A 43 -8.11 -5.84 4.13
N GLU A 44 -7.95 -7.14 3.88
CA GLU A 44 -6.66 -7.75 3.52
C GLU A 44 -6.15 -7.27 2.15
N HIS A 45 -4.87 -7.47 1.89
CA HIS A 45 -4.22 -7.12 0.63
C HIS A 45 -3.87 -8.36 -0.17
N CYS A 46 -3.94 -8.22 -1.49
CA CYS A 46 -3.39 -9.20 -2.42
C CYS A 46 -2.48 -8.51 -3.42
N VAL A 47 -1.31 -9.10 -3.62
CA VAL A 47 -0.34 -8.63 -4.60
C VAL A 47 -0.37 -9.59 -5.78
N THR A 48 -0.49 -9.06 -6.99
CA THR A 48 -0.41 -9.83 -8.23
C THR A 48 0.52 -9.14 -9.20
N LEU A 49 1.08 -9.89 -10.15
CA LEU A 49 1.78 -9.28 -11.28
C LEU A 49 0.76 -8.60 -12.20
N THR A 50 1.18 -7.53 -12.89
CA THR A 50 0.29 -6.74 -13.76
C THR A 50 -0.04 -7.39 -15.09
N ASP A 51 0.70 -8.43 -15.48
CA ASP A 51 0.45 -9.25 -16.67
C ASP A 51 -0.50 -10.43 -16.38
N HIS A 52 -0.92 -10.62 -15.13
CA HIS A 52 -1.94 -11.57 -14.74
C HIS A 52 -3.32 -10.92 -14.63
N GLU A 53 -4.37 -11.72 -14.82
CA GLU A 53 -5.76 -11.28 -14.61
C GLU A 53 -5.94 -10.78 -13.16
N PRO A 54 -6.56 -9.61 -12.94
CA PRO A 54 -6.81 -9.10 -11.60
C PRO A 54 -7.75 -10.06 -10.84
N PRO A 55 -7.59 -10.19 -9.51
CA PRO A 55 -8.49 -11.02 -8.73
C PRO A 55 -9.94 -10.53 -8.82
N ALA A 56 -10.89 -11.46 -8.96
CA ALA A 56 -12.32 -11.14 -8.95
C ALA A 56 -12.70 -10.40 -7.65
N ASP A 57 -13.59 -9.42 -7.77
CA ASP A 57 -14.18 -8.66 -6.67
C ASP A 57 -13.18 -7.89 -5.78
N ARG A 58 -12.02 -7.48 -6.32
CA ARG A 58 -11.04 -6.69 -5.58
C ARG A 58 -10.78 -5.32 -6.21
N LYS A 59 -10.60 -4.32 -5.35
CA LYS A 59 -10.35 -2.94 -5.78
C LYS A 59 -8.83 -2.70 -5.89
N PRO A 60 -8.31 -2.20 -7.03
CA PRO A 60 -6.91 -1.81 -7.13
C PRO A 60 -6.60 -0.64 -6.19
N LEU A 61 -5.38 -0.60 -5.68
CA LEU A 61 -4.90 0.43 -4.75
C LEU A 61 -3.85 1.34 -5.36
N LEU A 62 -3.14 0.86 -6.39
CA LEU A 62 -2.15 1.67 -7.10
C LEU A 62 -2.81 2.34 -8.29
N GLU A 63 -2.81 3.67 -8.28
CA GLU A 63 -3.27 4.50 -9.38
C GLU A 63 -2.12 5.44 -9.79
N PRO A 64 -1.89 5.66 -11.09
CA PRO A 64 -0.86 6.58 -11.56
C PRO A 64 -1.03 7.98 -10.98
N LEU A 65 0.02 8.50 -10.36
CA LEU A 65 0.09 9.91 -9.96
C LEU A 65 0.84 10.75 -10.99
N ILE A 66 1.87 10.16 -11.62
CA ILE A 66 2.73 10.81 -12.61
C ILE A 66 2.72 9.98 -13.89
N ARG A 67 2.61 10.65 -15.05
CA ARG A 67 2.82 10.07 -16.38
C ARG A 67 3.67 11.04 -17.20
N ASP A 68 4.76 10.53 -17.79
CA ASP A 68 5.68 11.30 -18.63
C ASP A 68 6.18 12.62 -18.01
N GLY A 69 6.35 12.63 -16.67
CA GLY A 69 6.80 13.80 -15.91
C GLY A 69 5.68 14.73 -15.43
N GLU A 70 4.43 14.50 -15.83
CA GLU A 70 3.28 15.33 -15.46
C GLU A 70 2.44 14.67 -14.38
N ILE A 71 1.92 15.48 -13.44
CA ILE A 71 0.95 15.02 -12.42
C ILE A 71 -0.40 14.84 -13.11
N VAL A 72 -0.96 13.63 -13.04
CA VAL A 72 -2.22 13.28 -13.75
C VAL A 72 -3.42 13.05 -12.83
N ARG A 73 -3.24 13.22 -11.53
CA ARG A 73 -4.31 13.05 -10.54
C ARG A 73 -4.09 13.96 -9.34
N ASP A 74 -5.18 14.53 -8.82
CA ASP A 74 -5.17 15.32 -7.59
C ASP A 74 -5.17 14.42 -6.34
N PHE A 75 -4.69 14.98 -5.24
CA PHE A 75 -4.74 14.36 -3.92
C PHE A 75 -4.88 15.43 -2.85
N ASP A 76 -5.55 15.06 -1.76
CA ASP A 76 -5.89 15.96 -0.65
C ASP A 76 -5.62 15.28 0.70
N LEU A 77 -5.23 16.07 1.71
CA LEU A 77 -4.84 15.54 3.02
C LEU A 77 -6.05 15.06 3.83
N GLU A 78 -7.16 15.79 3.77
CA GLU A 78 -8.41 15.44 4.44
C GLU A 78 -9.03 14.17 3.84
N ASP A 79 -8.97 14.03 2.51
CA ASP A 79 -9.36 12.79 1.82
C ASP A 79 -8.47 11.61 2.24
N ALA A 80 -7.16 11.82 2.32
CA ALA A 80 -6.21 10.80 2.75
C ALA A 80 -6.43 10.37 4.21
N ALA A 81 -6.71 11.34 5.10
CA ALA A 81 -7.02 11.07 6.50
C ALA A 81 -8.33 10.30 6.66
N THR A 82 -9.37 10.68 5.91
CA THR A 82 -10.67 9.98 5.91
C THR A 82 -10.52 8.54 5.43
N ARG A 83 -9.76 8.32 4.35
CA ARG A 83 -9.44 6.98 3.86
C ARG A 83 -8.70 6.16 4.92
N ALA A 84 -7.68 6.72 5.56
CA ALA A 84 -6.91 6.01 6.59
C ALA A 84 -7.77 5.58 7.79
N ASN A 85 -8.70 6.44 8.24
CA ASN A 85 -9.64 6.09 9.31
C ASN A 85 -10.60 4.97 8.88
N THR A 86 -11.13 5.04 7.66
CA THR A 86 -12.01 3.99 7.10
C THR A 86 -11.28 2.65 7.00
N ASP A 87 -10.02 2.67 6.55
CA ASP A 87 -9.18 1.46 6.47
C ASP A 87 -8.90 0.88 7.87
N ALA A 88 -8.63 1.74 8.86
CA ALA A 88 -8.44 1.33 10.25
C ALA A 88 -9.69 0.65 10.84
N GLU A 89 -10.87 1.21 10.59
CA GLU A 89 -12.15 0.60 11.00
C GLU A 89 -12.38 -0.75 10.30
N THR A 90 -12.10 -0.84 9.00
CA THR A 90 -12.30 -2.04 8.18
C THR A 90 -11.52 -3.23 8.74
N VAL A 91 -10.27 -3.02 9.16
CA VAL A 91 -9.41 -4.09 9.69
C VAL A 91 -9.48 -4.22 11.21
N GLY A 92 -10.36 -3.48 11.88
CA GLY A 92 -10.47 -3.47 13.33
C GLY A 92 -9.19 -3.01 14.04
N PHE A 93 -8.45 -2.07 13.45
CA PHE A 93 -7.23 -1.53 14.02
C PHE A 93 -7.54 -0.78 15.32
N VAL A 94 -7.21 -1.38 16.44
CA VAL A 94 -7.30 -0.77 17.77
C VAL A 94 -5.96 -0.16 18.16
N HIS A 95 -5.99 1.04 18.75
CA HIS A 95 -4.76 1.63 19.26
C HIS A 95 -4.17 0.73 20.36
N PRO A 96 -2.84 0.50 20.42
CA PRO A 96 -2.25 -0.42 21.39
C PRO A 96 -2.53 -0.10 22.88
N SER A 97 -2.99 1.11 23.19
CA SER A 97 -3.44 1.49 24.55
C SER A 97 -4.87 1.04 24.87
N GLU A 98 -5.66 0.68 23.86
CA GLU A 98 -7.01 0.18 23.95
C GLU A 98 -6.96 -1.35 23.83
N LYS A 99 -6.38 -2.03 24.84
CA LYS A 99 -6.56 -3.48 24.91
C LYS A 99 -8.06 -3.76 25.06
N PRO A 100 -8.64 -4.70 24.30
CA PRO A 100 -10.01 -5.10 24.52
C PRO A 100 -10.11 -5.67 25.94
N THR A 101 -11.06 -5.14 26.73
CA THR A 101 -11.43 -5.75 28.00
C THR A 101 -11.96 -7.15 27.69
N ARG A 102 -11.15 -8.13 28.05
CA ARG A 102 -11.53 -9.54 28.06
C ARG A 102 -12.68 -9.78 29.02
#